data_AF-A0AAV9N4E5-F1
#
_entry.id   AF-A0AAV9N4E5-F1
#
_cell.length_a   1.000
_cell.length_b   1.000
_cell.length_c   1.000
_cell.angle_alpha   90.00
_cell.angle_beta   90.00
_cell.angle_gamma   90.00
#
_symmetry.space_group_name_H-M   'P 1'
#
loop_
_entity.id
_entity.type
_entity.pdbx_description
1 polymer ?
#
loop_
_entity_poly.entity_id
_entity_poly.type
_entity_poly.pdbx_seq_one_letter_code
_entity_poly.pdbx_strand_id
1 'polypeptide(L)'
;MSPTKARDPIPVKERNKAYYQLKFTHGLPPGTDSFDQFEKNPRHPRAPATPKRELPALPPLSERHGKWISKYLDTLDPETEYDQIIRTAMWFYGGDFQTAIGYACVFVWLVTTPAGAAAIHGRKVTVRGHQRYYETQMFNLHWVHWGSGSAETREYCEKINRTHAQVWKSVPGAFAHPWEAQAAIILLSWYEQFMRRTVGASNDMHPQVQMAWPAWGERVTGWFKAEPGDGSLSFGINYPRDFKEVEEFCEWYCNFDFDDQRNAEDIQKTHETAESFIHQFCELWFPRHLQFLGRGIILTLLPKNIRRKARLEDPHFVLKIFTKFAFRAIFELQDWMSDPVQPPIANFYKDIQEWDLSKIDARETGYRDQQAHRLQLFGRTVAFCVLGFLVLLYYIRR
;
A
#
# COMPACT_ATOMS: atom_id res chain seq x y z
N MET A 1 -14.72 -26.43 12.55
CA MET A 1 -15.33 -25.19 13.08
C MET A 1 -16.76 -25.14 12.58
N SER A 2 -17.74 -25.11 13.48
CA SER A 2 -19.14 -24.85 13.08
C SER A 2 -19.21 -23.47 12.42
N PRO A 3 -19.99 -23.29 11.34
CA PRO A 3 -20.14 -21.98 10.72
C PRO A 3 -20.78 -21.02 11.72
N THR A 4 -19.98 -20.08 12.21
CA THR A 4 -20.42 -18.93 12.99
C THR A 4 -21.49 -18.21 12.17
N LYS A 5 -22.66 -17.99 12.79
CA LYS A 5 -23.82 -17.38 12.14
C LYS A 5 -23.43 -15.98 11.66
N ALA A 6 -23.43 -15.76 10.35
CA ALA A 6 -23.10 -14.46 9.76
C ALA A 6 -23.97 -13.35 10.37
N ARG A 7 -23.42 -12.14 10.57
CA ARG A 7 -24.19 -10.98 11.03
C ARG A 7 -25.34 -10.72 10.05
N ASP A 8 -26.55 -10.52 10.56
CA ASP A 8 -27.71 -10.18 9.73
C ASP A 8 -27.48 -8.80 9.06
N PRO A 9 -27.82 -8.65 7.77
CA PRO A 9 -27.63 -7.38 7.06
C PRO A 9 -28.59 -6.31 7.60
N ILE A 10 -28.04 -5.13 7.95
CA ILE A 10 -28.82 -3.96 8.38
C ILE A 10 -28.86 -2.93 7.23
N PRO A 11 -30.03 -2.37 6.89
CA PRO A 11 -30.16 -1.33 5.88
C PRO A 11 -29.23 -0.14 6.17
N VAL A 12 -28.61 0.45 5.14
CA VAL A 12 -27.63 1.55 5.30
C VAL A 12 -28.18 2.71 6.14
N LYS A 13 -29.47 3.03 5.97
CA LYS A 13 -30.15 4.12 6.71
C LYS A 13 -30.30 3.86 8.22
N GLU A 14 -30.19 2.60 8.63
CA GLU A 14 -30.33 2.16 10.03
C GLU A 14 -28.97 1.87 10.68
N ARG A 15 -27.87 1.94 9.92
CA ARG A 15 -26.52 1.75 10.46
C ARG A 15 -26.17 2.95 11.35
N ASN A 16 -25.63 2.65 12.53
CA ASN A 16 -25.08 3.63 13.45
C ASN A 16 -23.58 3.39 13.65
N LYS A 17 -22.93 4.22 14.48
CA LYS A 17 -21.48 4.13 14.71
C LYS A 17 -20.99 2.79 15.28
N ALA A 18 -21.86 2.04 15.97
CA ALA A 18 -21.52 0.74 16.53
C ALA A 18 -21.60 -0.40 15.51
N TYR A 19 -22.14 -0.15 14.30
CA TYR A 19 -22.35 -1.21 13.31
C TYR A 19 -21.04 -1.90 12.89
N TYR A 20 -20.00 -1.11 12.61
CA TYR A 20 -18.70 -1.63 12.20
C TYR A 20 -17.75 -1.91 13.37
N GLN A 21 -18.18 -1.65 14.62
CA GLN A 21 -17.35 -1.90 15.78
C GLN A 21 -16.97 -3.38 15.85
N LEU A 22 -15.66 -3.61 15.91
CA LEU A 22 -15.13 -4.95 16.08
C LEU A 22 -15.31 -5.42 17.52
N LYS A 23 -15.62 -6.71 17.66
CA LYS A 23 -15.63 -7.42 18.93
C LYS A 23 -14.23 -7.95 19.18
N PHE A 24 -13.57 -7.47 20.22
CA PHE A 24 -12.28 -7.96 20.66
C PHE A 24 -12.49 -8.99 21.77
N THR A 25 -12.12 -10.25 21.52
CA THR A 25 -12.18 -11.32 22.54
C THR A 25 -10.86 -11.51 23.27
N HIS A 26 -9.74 -11.01 22.73
CA HIS A 26 -8.38 -11.22 23.23
C HIS A 26 -7.54 -9.94 23.28
N GLY A 27 -8.17 -8.79 23.58
CA GLY A 27 -7.49 -7.49 23.64
C GLY A 27 -7.43 -6.76 22.30
N LEU A 28 -7.00 -5.49 22.36
CA LEU A 28 -6.74 -4.63 21.21
C LEU A 28 -5.47 -5.08 20.46
N PRO A 29 -5.17 -4.54 19.26
CA PRO A 29 -3.96 -4.89 18.53
C PRO A 29 -2.70 -4.74 19.41
N PRO A 30 -1.69 -5.62 19.28
CA PRO A 30 -0.41 -5.46 19.96
C PRO A 30 0.18 -4.07 19.74
N GLY A 31 0.89 -3.56 20.75
CA GLY A 31 1.43 -2.19 20.74
C GLY A 31 0.37 -1.10 20.88
N THR A 32 -0.92 -1.42 21.06
CA THR A 32 -1.96 -0.46 21.44
C THR A 32 -2.34 -0.62 22.91
N ASP A 33 -3.00 0.39 23.48
CA ASP A 33 -3.49 0.33 24.86
C ASP A 33 -4.44 -0.85 25.09
N SER A 34 -4.61 -1.25 26.35
CA SER A 34 -5.77 -2.08 26.72
C SER A 34 -7.08 -1.31 26.45
N PHE A 35 -8.21 -2.02 26.35
CA PHE A 35 -9.51 -1.37 26.13
C PHE A 35 -9.83 -0.33 27.24
N ASP A 36 -9.61 -0.71 28.50
CA ASP A 36 -9.77 0.18 29.65
C ASP A 36 -8.85 1.41 29.57
N GLN A 37 -7.59 1.21 29.16
CA GLN A 37 -6.63 2.30 29.03
C GLN A 37 -7.00 3.20 27.86
N PHE A 38 -7.41 2.66 26.71
CA PHE A 38 -7.89 3.45 25.58
C PHE A 38 -9.10 4.33 25.94
N GLU A 39 -10.05 3.80 26.70
CA GLU A 39 -11.25 4.55 27.11
C GLU A 39 -10.97 5.59 28.21
N LYS A 40 -10.09 5.28 29.17
CA LYS A 40 -9.89 6.13 30.37
C LYS A 40 -8.67 7.04 30.29
N ASN A 41 -7.59 6.60 29.66
CA ASN A 41 -6.31 7.30 29.61
C ASN A 41 -5.50 6.87 28.37
N PRO A 42 -5.95 7.24 27.16
CA PRO A 42 -5.32 6.76 25.93
C PRO A 42 -3.89 7.28 25.79
N ARG A 43 -3.02 6.47 25.19
CA ARG A 43 -1.64 6.84 24.87
C ARG A 43 -1.64 7.90 23.76
N HIS A 44 -1.40 9.13 24.15
CA HIS A 44 -1.34 10.27 23.25
C HIS A 44 -0.13 10.24 22.30
N PRO A 45 -0.22 10.95 21.15
CA PRO A 45 0.90 11.09 20.24
C PRO A 45 2.17 11.61 20.92
N ARG A 46 3.36 11.17 20.47
CA ARG A 46 4.64 11.79 20.91
C ARG A 46 4.62 13.29 20.64
N ALA A 47 5.28 14.04 21.52
CA ALA A 47 5.62 15.43 21.21
C ALA A 47 6.48 15.48 19.94
N PRO A 48 6.35 16.53 19.11
CA PRO A 48 7.22 16.71 17.95
C PRO A 48 8.69 16.64 18.37
N ALA A 49 9.49 15.89 17.63
CA ALA A 49 10.91 15.83 17.89
C ALA A 49 11.54 17.22 17.72
N THR A 50 12.46 17.56 18.62
CA THR A 50 13.26 18.78 18.49
C THR A 50 14.58 18.41 17.82
N PRO A 51 14.97 19.06 16.71
CA PRO A 51 16.25 18.80 16.07
C PRO A 51 17.42 18.98 17.07
N LYS A 52 18.26 17.95 17.20
CA LYS A 52 19.46 18.01 18.07
C LYS A 52 20.63 18.75 17.39
N ARG A 53 20.57 18.89 16.07
CA ARG A 53 21.58 19.53 15.21
C ARG A 53 20.95 19.97 13.89
N GLU A 54 21.74 20.65 13.06
CA GLU A 54 21.39 20.87 11.67
C GLU A 54 21.35 19.55 10.89
N LEU A 55 20.37 19.41 10.01
CA LEU A 55 20.18 18.22 9.21
C LEU A 55 21.35 18.05 8.23
N PRO A 56 22.02 16.88 8.20
CA PRO A 56 23.05 16.63 7.21
C PRO A 56 22.50 16.72 5.78
N ALA A 57 23.15 17.53 4.95
CA ALA A 57 22.82 17.60 3.53
C ALA A 57 23.08 16.25 2.85
N LEU A 58 22.27 15.94 1.82
CA LEU A 58 22.59 14.80 0.95
C LEU A 58 23.97 15.00 0.30
N PRO A 59 24.75 13.93 0.11
CA PRO A 59 26.01 14.04 -0.63
C PRO A 59 25.79 14.66 -2.01
N PRO A 60 26.72 15.51 -2.50
CA PRO A 60 26.71 16.02 -3.87
C PRO A 60 26.63 14.89 -4.91
N LEU A 61 26.05 15.16 -6.09
CA LEU A 61 25.88 14.12 -7.12
C LEU A 61 27.19 13.43 -7.51
N SER A 62 28.31 14.16 -7.54
CA SER A 62 29.65 13.64 -7.83
C SER A 62 30.18 12.66 -6.77
N GLU A 63 29.62 12.70 -5.56
CA GLU A 63 30.03 11.87 -4.42
C GLU A 63 29.09 10.69 -4.19
N ARG A 64 27.99 10.58 -4.95
CA ARG A 64 27.03 9.47 -4.87
C ARG A 64 27.53 8.25 -5.65
N HIS A 65 28.34 7.43 -5.00
CA HIS A 65 28.89 6.19 -5.58
C HIS A 65 28.79 5.02 -4.59
N GLY A 66 28.68 3.80 -5.12
CA GLY A 66 28.52 2.60 -4.32
C GLY A 66 27.27 2.65 -3.43
N LYS A 67 27.40 2.26 -2.17
CA LYS A 67 26.32 2.24 -1.16
C LYS A 67 26.16 3.56 -0.41
N TRP A 68 26.01 4.66 -1.13
CA TRP A 68 25.97 6.00 -0.53
C TRP A 68 24.68 6.26 0.27
N ILE A 69 23.55 5.64 -0.08
CA ILE A 69 22.28 5.84 0.63
C ILE A 69 22.37 5.26 2.03
N SER A 70 22.77 3.99 2.17
CA SER A 70 22.92 3.36 3.49
C SER A 70 23.91 4.13 4.36
N LYS A 71 25.07 4.52 3.79
CA LYS A 71 26.05 5.36 4.50
C LYS A 71 25.45 6.67 4.97
N TYR A 72 24.63 7.34 4.16
CA TYR A 72 23.97 8.58 4.55
C TYR A 72 22.92 8.34 5.64
N LEU A 73 22.08 7.31 5.49
CA LEU A 73 21.08 6.93 6.49
C LEU A 73 21.73 6.64 7.85
N ASP A 74 22.88 5.96 7.87
CA ASP A 74 23.63 5.65 9.09
C ASP A 74 24.14 6.89 9.82
N THR A 75 24.23 8.05 9.14
CA THR A 75 24.59 9.31 9.79
C THR A 75 23.42 10.00 10.47
N LEU A 76 22.17 9.59 10.22
CA LEU A 76 20.97 10.26 10.69
C LEU A 76 20.49 9.72 12.04
N ASP A 77 19.89 10.60 12.85
CA ASP A 77 19.24 10.24 14.11
C ASP A 77 17.77 9.90 13.86
N PRO A 78 17.34 8.63 14.04
CA PRO A 78 15.96 8.21 13.78
C PRO A 78 14.94 8.83 14.74
N GLU A 79 15.35 9.36 15.89
CA GLU A 79 14.43 10.01 16.82
C GLU A 79 14.03 11.42 16.36
N THR A 80 14.96 12.14 15.70
CA THR A 80 14.75 13.57 15.38
C THR A 80 14.81 13.88 13.89
N GLU A 81 15.36 13.00 13.08
CA GLU A 81 15.59 13.17 11.63
C GLU A 81 14.82 12.12 10.81
N TYR A 82 13.79 11.48 11.40
CA TYR A 82 12.96 10.46 10.77
C TYR A 82 12.33 10.93 9.45
N ASP A 83 11.96 12.21 9.33
CA ASP A 83 11.43 12.76 8.07
C ASP A 83 12.45 12.66 6.94
N GLN A 84 13.73 12.92 7.22
CA GLN A 84 14.79 12.81 6.22
C GLN A 84 15.14 11.36 5.90
N ILE A 85 15.09 10.46 6.88
CA ILE A 85 15.28 9.02 6.68
C ILE A 85 14.20 8.47 5.75
N ILE A 86 12.92 8.69 6.07
CA ILE A 86 11.79 8.23 5.26
C ILE A 86 11.81 8.89 3.88
N ARG A 87 12.11 10.20 3.82
CA ARG A 87 12.30 10.92 2.56
C ARG A 87 13.35 10.25 1.68
N THR A 88 14.52 9.97 2.24
CA THR A 88 15.62 9.36 1.48
C THR A 88 15.26 7.95 1.04
N ALA A 89 14.73 7.13 1.94
CA ALA A 89 14.31 5.78 1.61
C ALA A 89 13.24 5.77 0.51
N MET A 90 12.17 6.55 0.65
CA MET A 90 11.08 6.55 -0.33
C MET A 90 11.44 7.20 -1.66
N TRP A 91 12.35 8.18 -1.71
CA TRP A 91 12.74 8.80 -2.98
C TRP A 91 13.71 7.96 -3.79
N PHE A 92 14.57 7.18 -3.14
CA PHE A 92 15.66 6.46 -3.78
C PHE A 92 15.47 4.93 -3.80
N TYR A 93 14.72 4.35 -2.88
CA TYR A 93 14.39 2.93 -2.92
C TYR A 93 13.14 2.69 -3.76
N GLY A 94 13.28 1.76 -4.70
CA GLY A 94 12.19 1.32 -5.56
C GLY A 94 11.83 2.29 -6.69
N GLY A 95 10.68 2.02 -7.30
CA GLY A 95 10.12 2.77 -8.42
C GLY A 95 8.59 2.73 -8.38
N ASP A 96 7.95 3.40 -9.34
CA ASP A 96 6.48 3.43 -9.42
C ASP A 96 5.86 2.02 -9.51
N PHE A 97 6.51 1.08 -10.21
CA PHE A 97 6.09 -0.32 -10.26
C PHE A 97 6.01 -0.98 -8.87
N GLN A 98 7.06 -0.83 -8.04
CA GLN A 98 7.09 -1.36 -6.68
C GLN A 98 6.06 -0.67 -5.78
N THR A 99 5.89 0.64 -6.00
CA THR A 99 4.89 1.46 -5.31
C THR A 99 3.47 0.99 -5.62
N ALA A 100 3.18 0.66 -6.88
CA ALA A 100 1.89 0.13 -7.32
C ALA A 100 1.59 -1.26 -6.72
N ILE A 101 2.62 -2.11 -6.59
CA ILE A 101 2.49 -3.39 -5.87
C ILE A 101 2.11 -3.15 -4.41
N GLY A 102 2.83 -2.26 -3.72
CA GLY A 102 2.54 -1.90 -2.33
C GLY A 102 1.13 -1.36 -2.15
N TYR A 103 0.71 -0.45 -3.03
CA TYR A 103 -0.64 0.09 -3.05
C TYR A 103 -1.70 -1.02 -3.21
N ALA A 104 -1.57 -1.86 -4.23
CA ALA A 104 -2.55 -2.92 -4.49
C ALA A 104 -2.63 -3.88 -3.30
N CYS A 105 -1.48 -4.32 -2.75
CA CYS A 105 -1.45 -5.25 -1.64
C CYS A 105 -2.01 -4.64 -0.35
N VAL A 106 -1.53 -3.46 0.07
CA VAL A 106 -1.99 -2.82 1.31
C VAL A 106 -3.48 -2.53 1.26
N PHE A 107 -4.02 -2.06 0.13
CA PHE A 107 -5.46 -1.84 0.02
C PHE A 107 -6.27 -3.13 0.06
N VAL A 108 -5.77 -4.24 -0.52
CA VAL A 108 -6.39 -5.56 -0.36
C VAL A 108 -6.41 -5.98 1.11
N TRP A 109 -5.40 -5.64 1.91
CA TRP A 109 -5.40 -5.91 3.36
C TRP A 109 -6.48 -5.09 4.06
N LEU A 110 -6.54 -3.78 3.79
CA LEU A 110 -7.47 -2.85 4.43
C LEU A 110 -8.95 -3.22 4.23
N VAL A 111 -9.31 -3.70 3.04
CA VAL A 111 -10.69 -4.08 2.72
C VAL A 111 -11.14 -5.38 3.36
N THR A 112 -10.27 -6.10 4.08
CA THR A 112 -10.67 -7.31 4.83
C THR A 112 -11.45 -7.01 6.11
N THR A 113 -11.44 -5.77 6.58
CA THR A 113 -12.28 -5.31 7.69
C THR A 113 -13.70 -4.96 7.21
N PRO A 114 -14.75 -5.11 8.04
CA PRO A 114 -16.09 -4.64 7.72
C PRO A 114 -16.11 -3.14 7.34
N ALA A 115 -15.50 -2.29 8.16
CA ALA A 115 -15.41 -0.84 7.93
C ALA A 115 -14.67 -0.52 6.63
N GLY A 116 -13.49 -1.11 6.41
CA GLY A 116 -12.67 -0.88 5.23
C GLY A 116 -13.36 -1.35 3.95
N ALA A 117 -13.99 -2.52 3.96
CA ALA A 117 -14.79 -3.01 2.84
C ALA A 117 -15.89 -2.01 2.46
N ALA A 118 -16.64 -1.52 3.45
CA ALA A 118 -17.73 -0.58 3.21
C ALA A 118 -17.26 0.82 2.78
N ALA A 119 -16.17 1.32 3.38
CA ALA A 119 -15.66 2.67 3.14
C ALA A 119 -14.92 2.83 1.81
N ILE A 120 -14.21 1.78 1.37
CA ILE A 120 -13.35 1.83 0.17
C ILE A 120 -14.13 1.37 -1.07
N HIS A 121 -15.08 0.45 -0.91
CA HIS A 121 -15.89 -0.05 -2.04
C HIS A 121 -16.69 1.08 -2.68
N GLY A 122 -16.67 1.11 -4.02
CA GLY A 122 -17.46 2.06 -4.80
C GLY A 122 -16.82 2.39 -6.14
N ARG A 123 -17.49 3.28 -6.89
CA ARG A 123 -17.09 3.61 -8.28
C ARG A 123 -15.68 4.16 -8.42
N LYS A 124 -15.13 4.81 -7.39
CA LYS A 124 -13.74 5.31 -7.42
C LYS A 124 -12.73 4.17 -7.59
N VAL A 125 -12.97 3.01 -6.99
CA VAL A 125 -12.07 1.86 -7.14
C VAL A 125 -12.41 1.06 -8.39
N THR A 126 -13.70 0.82 -8.66
CA THR A 126 -14.13 -0.10 -9.72
C THR A 126 -14.14 0.52 -11.13
N VAL A 127 -14.24 1.85 -11.24
CA VAL A 127 -14.33 2.56 -12.53
C VAL A 127 -13.20 3.56 -12.74
N ARG A 128 -12.66 4.14 -11.67
CA ARG A 128 -11.62 5.17 -11.71
C ARG A 128 -10.35 4.77 -10.96
N GLY A 129 -9.98 3.50 -11.12
CA GLY A 129 -8.88 2.89 -10.37
C GLY A 129 -7.57 3.64 -10.55
N HIS A 130 -7.24 4.07 -11.78
CA HIS A 130 -6.00 4.80 -12.07
C HIS A 130 -6.01 6.19 -11.44
N GLN A 131 -7.11 6.95 -11.58
CA GLN A 131 -7.24 8.24 -10.91
C GLN A 131 -7.05 8.08 -9.40
N ARG A 132 -7.70 7.09 -8.79
CA ARG A 132 -7.58 6.84 -7.34
C ARG A 132 -6.14 6.52 -6.93
N TYR A 133 -5.43 5.71 -7.71
CA TYR A 133 -4.03 5.39 -7.44
C TYR A 133 -3.15 6.63 -7.46
N TYR A 134 -3.16 7.39 -8.55
CA TYR A 134 -2.29 8.56 -8.67
C TYR A 134 -2.66 9.66 -7.68
N GLU A 135 -3.95 9.86 -7.36
CA GLU A 135 -4.36 10.76 -6.27
C GLU A 135 -3.77 10.30 -4.93
N THR A 136 -3.87 9.00 -4.62
CA THR A 136 -3.32 8.44 -3.37
C THR A 136 -1.80 8.60 -3.32
N GLN A 137 -1.11 8.32 -4.42
CA GLN A 137 0.34 8.48 -4.50
C GLN A 137 0.76 9.94 -4.37
N MET A 138 0.00 10.87 -4.95
CA MET A 138 0.24 12.30 -4.80
C MET A 138 0.17 12.73 -3.33
N PHE A 139 -0.82 12.26 -2.57
CA PHE A 139 -0.92 12.53 -1.13
C PHE A 139 0.25 11.92 -0.35
N ASN A 140 0.54 10.64 -0.57
CA ASN A 140 1.64 9.94 0.12
C ASN A 140 2.98 10.65 -0.12
N LEU A 141 3.26 11.00 -1.38
CA LEU A 141 4.52 11.66 -1.75
C LEU A 141 4.57 13.12 -1.30
N HIS A 142 3.44 13.81 -1.14
CA HIS A 142 3.42 15.13 -0.50
C HIS A 142 3.90 15.06 0.95
N TRP A 143 3.45 14.06 1.72
CA TRP A 143 3.87 13.91 3.12
C TRP A 143 5.37 13.61 3.25
N VAL A 144 5.91 12.83 2.31
CA VAL A 144 7.34 12.52 2.22
C VAL A 144 8.15 13.74 1.77
N HIS A 145 7.63 14.49 0.78
CA HIS A 145 8.27 15.68 0.25
C HIS A 145 8.45 16.75 1.32
N TRP A 146 7.36 17.12 2.00
CA TRP A 146 7.38 18.21 2.98
C TRP A 146 7.80 17.76 4.38
N GLY A 147 7.61 16.49 4.71
CA GLY A 147 7.83 15.94 6.05
C GLY A 147 6.51 15.81 6.82
N SER A 148 6.45 14.83 7.71
CA SER A 148 5.24 14.42 8.43
C SER A 148 4.65 15.51 9.34
N GLY A 149 5.50 16.42 9.84
CA GLY A 149 5.11 17.50 10.75
C GLY A 149 4.81 18.85 10.09
N SER A 150 4.94 18.98 8.77
CA SER A 150 4.89 20.28 8.09
C SER A 150 3.48 20.87 7.96
N ALA A 151 3.39 22.18 7.73
CA ALA A 151 2.12 22.87 7.49
C ALA A 151 1.46 22.42 6.17
N GLU A 152 2.26 22.17 5.14
CA GLU A 152 1.83 21.67 3.84
C GLU A 152 1.25 20.26 3.97
N THR A 153 1.94 19.36 4.68
CA THR A 153 1.42 18.02 4.99
C THR A 153 0.07 18.10 5.70
N ARG A 154 -0.05 18.98 6.71
CA ARG A 154 -1.31 19.21 7.41
C ARG A 154 -2.43 19.67 6.46
N GLU A 155 -2.18 20.63 5.57
CA GLU A 155 -3.17 21.11 4.60
C GLU A 155 -3.69 19.97 3.71
N TYR A 156 -2.79 19.10 3.25
CA TYR A 156 -3.16 17.94 2.44
C TYR A 156 -3.91 16.87 3.25
N CYS A 157 -3.53 16.64 4.50
CA CYS A 157 -4.31 15.79 5.42
C CYS A 157 -5.73 16.35 5.65
N GLU A 158 -5.92 17.67 5.69
CA GLU A 158 -7.24 18.29 5.80
C GLU A 158 -8.13 18.01 4.57
N LYS A 159 -7.56 17.91 3.36
CA LYS A 159 -8.29 17.47 2.15
C LYS A 159 -8.80 16.04 2.30
N ILE A 160 -8.00 15.15 2.87
CA ILE A 160 -8.38 13.75 3.14
C ILE A 160 -9.42 13.67 4.25
N ASN A 161 -9.27 14.44 5.33
CA ASN A 161 -10.26 14.52 6.40
C ASN A 161 -11.66 14.90 5.88
N ARG A 162 -11.75 15.83 4.92
CA ARG A 162 -13.02 16.14 4.25
C ARG A 162 -13.59 14.96 3.49
N THR A 163 -12.73 14.16 2.86
CA THR A 163 -13.13 12.93 2.14
C THR A 163 -13.63 11.88 3.13
N HIS A 164 -12.91 11.62 4.23
CA HIS A 164 -13.36 10.70 5.29
C HIS A 164 -14.69 11.15 5.90
N ALA A 165 -14.86 12.46 6.15
CA ALA A 165 -16.12 13.01 6.65
C ALA A 165 -17.30 12.81 5.69
N GLN A 166 -17.07 12.76 4.38
CA GLN A 166 -18.10 12.39 3.41
C GLN A 166 -18.43 10.90 3.49
N VAL A 167 -17.42 10.03 3.64
CA VAL A 167 -17.60 8.57 3.76
C VAL A 167 -18.45 8.23 4.98
N TRP A 168 -18.26 8.89 6.13
CA TRP A 168 -19.03 8.66 7.35
C TRP A 168 -20.54 8.87 7.19
N LYS A 169 -20.97 9.69 6.22
CA LYS A 169 -22.40 9.87 5.92
C LYS A 169 -23.06 8.60 5.37
N SER A 170 -22.29 7.79 4.64
CA SER A 170 -22.75 6.52 4.05
C SER A 170 -22.30 5.29 4.83
N VAL A 171 -21.25 5.44 5.65
CA VAL A 171 -20.60 4.36 6.40
C VAL A 171 -20.31 4.87 7.82
N PRO A 172 -21.37 5.14 8.63
CA PRO A 172 -21.19 5.68 9.97
C PRO A 172 -20.43 4.67 10.85
N GLY A 173 -19.47 5.16 11.62
CA GLY A 173 -18.58 4.35 12.45
C GLY A 173 -17.31 3.85 11.75
N ALA A 174 -17.19 3.98 10.42
CA ALA A 174 -15.92 3.64 9.76
C ALA A 174 -14.81 4.58 10.22
N PHE A 175 -13.64 4.03 10.55
CA PHE A 175 -12.50 4.81 11.05
C PHE A 175 -12.78 5.49 12.40
N ALA A 176 -13.80 5.05 13.15
CA ALA A 176 -14.07 5.59 14.48
C ALA A 176 -13.00 5.12 15.49
N HIS A 177 -12.40 3.95 15.27
CA HIS A 177 -11.28 3.49 16.07
C HIS A 177 -9.94 3.87 15.42
N PRO A 178 -8.98 4.45 16.17
CA PRO A 178 -7.71 4.91 15.60
C PRO A 178 -6.96 3.84 14.83
N TRP A 179 -6.95 2.59 15.32
CA TRP A 179 -6.26 1.48 14.67
C TRP A 179 -6.82 1.11 13.28
N GLU A 180 -8.09 1.39 12.96
CA GLU A 180 -8.66 1.10 11.64
C GLU A 180 -8.03 1.96 10.55
N ALA A 181 -7.85 3.25 10.83
CA ALA A 181 -7.31 4.18 9.85
C ALA A 181 -5.78 4.27 9.90
N GLN A 182 -5.18 4.08 11.08
CA GLN A 182 -3.73 3.93 11.20
C GLN A 182 -3.19 2.74 10.42
N ALA A 183 -3.99 1.66 10.31
CA ALA A 183 -3.60 0.46 9.60
C ALA A 183 -3.05 0.78 8.19
N ALA A 184 -3.58 1.77 7.47
CA ALA A 184 -3.06 2.11 6.15
C ALA A 184 -1.57 2.48 6.18
N ILE A 185 -1.14 3.24 7.19
CA ILE A 185 0.26 3.69 7.34
C ILE A 185 1.12 2.61 8.00
N ILE A 186 0.60 1.90 9.00
CA ILE A 186 1.32 0.79 9.67
C ILE A 186 1.61 -0.34 8.68
N LEU A 187 0.62 -0.74 7.88
CA LEU A 187 0.80 -1.78 6.87
C LEU A 187 1.76 -1.32 5.76
N LEU A 188 1.70 -0.05 5.36
CA LEU A 188 2.64 0.53 4.40
C LEU A 188 4.08 0.49 4.94
N SER A 189 4.30 0.83 6.22
CA SER A 189 5.64 0.87 6.81
C SER A 189 6.29 -0.51 6.94
N TRP A 190 5.49 -1.57 7.03
CA TRP A 190 5.98 -2.94 7.13
C TRP A 190 6.05 -3.68 5.77
N TYR A 191 5.39 -3.16 4.73
CA TYR A 191 5.18 -3.93 3.50
C TYR A 191 6.48 -4.36 2.79
N GLU A 192 7.52 -3.51 2.78
CA GLU A 192 8.83 -3.91 2.22
C GLU A 192 9.44 -5.08 3.00
N GLN A 193 9.45 -4.99 4.34
CA GLN A 193 9.95 -6.06 5.21
C GLN A 193 9.19 -7.37 4.97
N PHE A 194 7.86 -7.28 4.86
CA PHE A 194 7.02 -8.43 4.50
C PHE A 194 7.40 -9.03 3.14
N MET A 195 7.63 -8.20 2.11
CA MET A 195 8.05 -8.69 0.79
C MET A 195 9.40 -9.39 0.84
N ARG A 196 10.42 -8.77 1.46
CA ARG A 196 11.77 -9.33 1.64
C ARG A 196 11.70 -10.71 2.30
N ARG A 197 10.95 -10.83 3.40
CA ARG A 197 10.73 -12.12 4.09
C ARG A 197 9.95 -13.13 3.23
N THR A 198 8.91 -12.68 2.52
CA THR A 198 8.08 -13.54 1.67
C THR A 198 8.88 -14.22 0.56
N VAL A 199 9.83 -13.51 -0.03
CA VAL A 199 10.66 -14.00 -1.14
C VAL A 199 11.98 -14.62 -0.68
N GLY A 200 12.33 -14.48 0.60
CA GLY A 200 13.56 -14.99 1.18
C GLY A 200 14.79 -14.19 0.75
N ALA A 201 14.66 -12.86 0.67
CA ALA A 201 15.81 -11.96 0.50
C ALA A 201 16.75 -12.06 1.70
N SER A 202 18.05 -11.90 1.47
CA SER A 202 19.09 -12.11 2.50
C SER A 202 19.09 -11.00 3.55
N ASN A 203 18.80 -9.76 3.15
CA ASN A 203 18.77 -8.62 4.06
C ASN A 203 17.35 -8.14 4.32
N ASP A 204 17.14 -7.72 5.55
CA ASP A 204 15.99 -6.98 5.99
C ASP A 204 16.02 -5.52 5.50
N MET A 205 14.89 -4.82 5.66
CA MET A 205 14.81 -3.38 5.45
C MET A 205 15.85 -2.66 6.32
N HIS A 206 16.43 -1.56 5.81
CA HIS A 206 17.48 -0.83 6.50
C HIS A 206 17.09 -0.46 7.95
N PRO A 207 17.93 -0.69 8.98
CA PRO A 207 17.57 -0.46 10.39
C PRO A 207 17.13 0.97 10.70
N GLN A 208 17.80 1.97 10.14
CA GLN A 208 17.39 3.39 10.29
C GLN A 208 15.97 3.65 9.78
N VAL A 209 15.58 3.01 8.68
CA VAL A 209 14.24 3.13 8.11
C VAL A 209 13.21 2.45 9.03
N GLN A 210 13.53 1.26 9.54
CA GLN A 210 12.71 0.58 10.56
C GLN A 210 12.47 1.49 11.78
N MET A 211 13.53 2.11 12.32
CA MET A 211 13.43 2.98 13.51
C MET A 211 12.68 4.29 13.25
N ALA A 212 12.77 4.85 12.03
CA ALA A 212 12.12 6.10 11.67
C ALA A 212 10.60 5.98 11.44
N TRP A 213 10.15 4.83 10.90
CA TRP A 213 8.75 4.60 10.52
C TRP A 213 7.71 4.87 11.62
N PRO A 214 7.89 4.37 12.87
CA PRO A 214 6.94 4.61 13.95
C PRO A 214 6.73 6.10 14.24
N ALA A 215 7.80 6.89 14.32
CA ALA A 215 7.74 8.34 14.59
C ALA A 215 7.12 9.10 13.43
N TRP A 216 7.55 8.80 12.21
CA TRP A 216 7.01 9.41 11.00
C TRP A 216 5.51 9.11 10.84
N GLY A 217 5.13 7.84 10.95
CA GLY A 217 3.76 7.38 10.75
C GLY A 217 2.80 7.92 11.81
N GLU A 218 3.21 7.93 13.08
CA GLU A 218 2.43 8.58 14.16
C GLU A 218 2.20 10.06 13.86
N ARG A 219 3.23 10.75 13.35
CA ARG A 219 3.13 12.19 13.12
C ARG A 219 2.21 12.52 11.96
N VAL A 220 2.30 11.79 10.84
CA VAL A 220 1.36 11.94 9.71
C VAL A 220 -0.06 11.61 10.15
N THR A 221 -0.24 10.47 10.82
CA THR A 221 -1.57 10.04 11.26
C THR A 221 -2.18 10.94 12.33
N GLY A 222 -1.33 11.65 13.09
CA GLY A 222 -1.70 12.72 13.99
C GLY A 222 -2.61 13.79 13.38
N TRP A 223 -2.49 14.06 12.08
CA TRP A 223 -3.31 15.05 11.36
C TRP A 223 -4.68 14.55 10.91
N PHE A 224 -4.91 13.24 10.91
CA PHE A 224 -6.19 12.68 10.53
C PHE A 224 -7.15 12.64 11.70
N LYS A 225 -8.44 12.81 11.40
CA LYS A 225 -9.52 12.89 12.39
C LYS A 225 -10.37 11.61 12.35
N ALA A 226 -10.69 11.07 13.52
CA ALA A 226 -11.68 10.01 13.67
C ALA A 226 -13.10 10.58 13.71
N GLU A 227 -14.11 9.71 13.63
CA GLU A 227 -15.48 10.10 13.89
C GLU A 227 -15.75 10.19 15.42
N PRO A 228 -16.38 11.25 15.95
CA PRO A 228 -16.92 12.42 15.25
C PRO A 228 -15.81 13.35 14.74
N GLY A 229 -15.99 13.90 13.54
CA GLY A 229 -15.03 14.81 12.87
C GLY A 229 -14.81 16.16 13.54
N ASP A 230 -15.20 16.32 14.80
CA ASP A 230 -15.00 17.53 15.61
C ASP A 230 -13.53 17.71 16.05
N GLY A 231 -12.67 16.72 15.80
CA GLY A 231 -11.25 16.75 16.13
C GLY A 231 -10.93 16.30 17.55
N SER A 232 -11.90 15.75 18.28
CA SER A 232 -11.71 15.16 19.60
C SER A 232 -10.77 13.95 19.60
N LEU A 233 -10.69 13.24 18.46
CA LEU A 233 -9.87 12.05 18.29
C LEU A 233 -9.01 12.15 17.02
N SER A 234 -7.72 11.87 17.21
CA SER A 234 -6.71 11.82 16.15
C SER A 234 -6.30 10.38 15.89
N PHE A 235 -5.98 10.06 14.63
CA PHE A 235 -5.35 8.78 14.30
C PHE A 235 -3.90 8.67 14.76
N GLY A 236 -3.32 9.63 15.48
CA GLY A 236 -2.03 9.43 16.15
C GLY A 236 -2.15 8.72 17.51
N ILE A 237 -3.35 8.62 18.09
CA ILE A 237 -3.56 8.02 19.42
C ILE A 237 -3.29 6.52 19.35
N ASN A 238 -2.48 5.99 20.25
CA ASN A 238 -2.09 4.57 20.31
C ASN A 238 -1.31 4.06 19.09
N TYR A 239 -0.69 4.95 18.31
CA TYR A 239 0.18 4.54 17.20
C TYR A 239 1.41 3.76 17.73
N PRO A 240 1.87 2.68 17.06
CA PRO A 240 3.06 1.91 17.45
C PRO A 240 4.30 2.77 17.79
N ARG A 241 5.04 2.42 18.83
CA ARG A 241 6.21 3.19 19.33
C ARG A 241 7.51 2.85 18.65
N ASP A 242 7.68 1.58 18.30
CA ASP A 242 8.86 1.04 17.65
C ASP A 242 8.45 0.11 16.49
N PHE A 243 9.44 -0.35 15.73
CA PHE A 243 9.20 -1.20 14.57
C PHE A 243 8.69 -2.61 14.95
N LYS A 244 8.97 -3.06 16.18
CA LYS A 244 8.47 -4.34 16.69
C LYS A 244 6.96 -4.27 16.93
N GLU A 245 6.47 -3.20 17.54
CA GLU A 245 5.03 -2.96 17.69
C GLU A 245 4.33 -2.83 16.32
N VAL A 246 4.99 -2.23 15.31
CA VAL A 246 4.50 -2.21 13.92
C VAL A 246 4.34 -3.62 13.36
N GLU A 247 5.37 -4.46 13.54
CA GLU A 247 5.36 -5.86 13.08
C GLU A 247 4.28 -6.68 13.78
N GLU A 248 4.20 -6.60 15.11
CA GLU A 248 3.19 -7.32 15.90
C GLU A 248 1.76 -6.88 15.53
N PHE A 249 1.55 -5.58 15.23
CA PHE A 249 0.28 -5.09 14.69
C PHE A 249 -0.05 -5.73 13.34
N CYS A 250 0.90 -5.78 12.40
CA CYS A 250 0.67 -6.34 11.08
C CYS A 250 0.38 -7.85 11.14
N GLU A 251 1.09 -8.59 12.00
CA GLU A 251 0.84 -10.01 12.25
C GLU A 251 -0.54 -10.23 12.85
N TRP A 252 -0.91 -9.43 13.87
CA TRP A 252 -2.26 -9.45 14.44
C TRP A 252 -3.31 -9.18 13.36
N TYR A 253 -3.15 -8.12 12.57
CA TYR A 253 -4.10 -7.70 11.54
C TYR A 253 -4.33 -8.81 10.51
N CYS A 254 -3.24 -9.47 10.07
CA CYS A 254 -3.32 -10.57 9.11
C CYS A 254 -4.06 -11.79 9.69
N ASN A 255 -3.93 -12.04 11.00
CA ASN A 255 -4.42 -13.24 11.66
C ASN A 255 -5.77 -13.07 12.37
N PHE A 256 -6.17 -11.83 12.66
CA PHE A 256 -7.42 -11.53 13.34
C PHE A 256 -8.62 -12.08 12.57
N ASP A 257 -9.64 -12.53 13.29
CA ASP A 257 -10.79 -13.21 12.70
C ASP A 257 -11.85 -12.22 12.20
N PHE A 258 -11.54 -11.48 11.14
CA PHE A 258 -12.51 -10.61 10.49
C PHE A 258 -13.64 -11.40 9.80
N ASP A 259 -13.49 -12.70 9.55
CA ASP A 259 -14.55 -13.48 8.90
C ASP A 259 -15.78 -13.57 9.81
N ASP A 260 -15.56 -13.83 11.10
CA ASP A 260 -16.61 -13.90 12.13
C ASP A 260 -17.31 -12.55 12.41
N GLN A 261 -16.76 -11.46 11.88
CA GLN A 261 -17.26 -10.10 12.13
C GLN A 261 -17.91 -9.45 10.92
N ARG A 262 -17.85 -10.12 9.77
CA ARG A 262 -18.42 -9.64 8.50
C ARG A 262 -19.76 -10.30 8.20
N ASN A 263 -20.65 -9.54 7.57
CA ASN A 263 -21.85 -10.10 6.94
C ASN A 263 -21.55 -10.46 5.46
N ALA A 264 -22.56 -10.98 4.76
CA ALA A 264 -22.43 -11.34 3.34
C ALA A 264 -22.11 -10.14 2.42
N GLU A 265 -22.64 -8.96 2.72
CA GLU A 265 -22.36 -7.72 1.96
C GLU A 265 -20.90 -7.31 2.12
N ASP A 266 -20.36 -7.30 3.35
CA ASP A 266 -18.96 -6.94 3.60
C ASP A 266 -18.01 -7.87 2.86
N ILE A 267 -18.30 -9.18 2.88
CA ILE A 267 -17.49 -10.18 2.18
C ILE A 267 -17.52 -9.97 0.66
N GLN A 268 -18.69 -9.68 0.09
CA GLN A 268 -18.82 -9.38 -1.34
C GLN A 268 -18.04 -8.12 -1.71
N LYS A 269 -18.19 -7.04 -0.92
CA LYS A 269 -17.46 -5.79 -1.11
C LYS A 269 -15.95 -5.98 -1.00
N THR A 270 -15.48 -6.75 -0.03
CA THR A 270 -14.05 -7.11 0.09
C THR A 270 -13.56 -7.75 -1.22
N HIS A 271 -14.26 -8.78 -1.71
CA HIS A 271 -13.85 -9.50 -2.91
C HIS A 271 -13.81 -8.60 -4.15
N GLU A 272 -14.90 -7.88 -4.44
CA GLU A 272 -14.98 -6.99 -5.60
C GLU A 272 -13.92 -5.88 -5.56
N THR A 273 -13.69 -5.32 -4.37
CA THR A 273 -12.70 -4.25 -4.20
C THR A 273 -11.28 -4.79 -4.36
N ALA A 274 -10.99 -5.97 -3.80
CA ALA A 274 -9.69 -6.62 -3.95
C ALA A 274 -9.38 -6.98 -5.41
N GLU A 275 -10.35 -7.55 -6.13
CA GLU A 275 -10.24 -7.82 -7.56
C GLU A 275 -9.97 -6.54 -8.36
N SER A 276 -10.64 -5.44 -8.02
CA SER A 276 -10.45 -4.16 -8.69
C SER A 276 -9.04 -3.59 -8.52
N PHE A 277 -8.46 -3.68 -7.32
CA PHE A 277 -7.07 -3.26 -7.08
C PHE A 277 -6.06 -4.12 -7.85
N ILE A 278 -6.25 -5.44 -7.87
CA ILE A 278 -5.39 -6.35 -8.62
C ILE A 278 -5.50 -6.07 -10.11
N HIS A 279 -6.73 -5.92 -10.62
CA HIS A 279 -6.99 -5.63 -12.03
C HIS A 279 -6.34 -4.32 -12.45
N GLN A 280 -6.50 -3.26 -11.65
CA GLN A 280 -5.91 -1.96 -11.91
C GLN A 280 -4.37 -2.04 -11.97
N PHE A 281 -3.72 -2.75 -11.04
CA PHE A 281 -2.28 -3.00 -11.13
C PHE A 281 -1.89 -3.72 -12.42
N CYS A 282 -2.66 -4.74 -12.80
CA CYS A 282 -2.41 -5.50 -14.02
C CYS A 282 -2.57 -4.63 -15.28
N GLU A 283 -3.57 -3.74 -15.30
CA GLU A 283 -3.81 -2.81 -16.41
C GLU A 283 -2.67 -1.80 -16.59
N LEU A 284 -2.13 -1.26 -15.49
CA LEU A 284 -1.04 -0.29 -15.53
C LEU A 284 0.26 -0.89 -16.08
N TRP A 285 0.59 -2.11 -15.67
CA TRP A 285 1.96 -2.62 -15.83
C TRP A 285 2.10 -3.78 -16.80
N PHE A 286 0.99 -4.41 -17.20
CA PHE A 286 1.02 -5.58 -18.06
C PHE A 286 0.10 -5.42 -19.27
N PRO A 287 0.60 -5.70 -20.49
CA PRO A 287 -0.27 -5.86 -21.64
C PRO A 287 -1.37 -6.90 -21.37
N ARG A 288 -2.54 -6.75 -21.98
CA ARG A 288 -3.74 -7.57 -21.72
C ARG A 288 -3.48 -9.08 -21.65
N HIS A 289 -2.66 -9.61 -22.55
CA HIS A 289 -2.35 -11.05 -22.61
C HIS A 289 -1.37 -11.53 -21.53
N LEU A 290 -0.67 -10.61 -20.85
CA LEU A 290 0.29 -10.89 -19.78
C LEU A 290 -0.24 -10.49 -18.40
N GLN A 291 -1.47 -10.00 -18.28
CA GLN A 291 -2.06 -9.60 -17.00
C GLN A 291 -2.13 -10.75 -15.98
N PHE A 292 -2.17 -12.01 -16.45
CA PHE A 292 -2.08 -13.16 -15.56
C PHE A 292 -0.75 -13.20 -14.78
N LEU A 293 0.34 -12.64 -15.33
CA LEU A 293 1.62 -12.49 -14.62
C LEU A 293 1.50 -11.45 -13.51
N GLY A 294 0.92 -10.29 -13.80
CA GLY A 294 0.64 -9.25 -12.81
C GLY A 294 -0.20 -9.77 -11.65
N ARG A 295 -1.28 -10.50 -11.96
CA ARG A 295 -2.12 -11.17 -10.97
C ARG A 295 -1.32 -12.17 -10.14
N GLY A 296 -0.51 -13.00 -10.79
CA GLY A 296 0.37 -13.96 -10.11
C GLY A 296 1.36 -13.30 -9.14
N ILE A 297 1.89 -12.12 -9.50
CA ILE A 297 2.74 -11.31 -8.64
C ILE A 297 1.99 -10.88 -7.39
N ILE A 298 0.84 -10.20 -7.54
CA ILE A 298 0.07 -9.70 -6.39
C ILE A 298 -0.39 -10.85 -5.49
N LEU A 299 -0.93 -11.94 -6.04
CA LEU A 299 -1.35 -13.09 -5.24
C LEU A 299 -0.19 -13.76 -4.49
N THR A 300 1.03 -13.72 -5.03
CA THR A 300 2.22 -14.24 -4.36
C THR A 300 2.70 -13.34 -3.22
N LEU A 301 2.57 -12.02 -3.40
CA LEU A 301 2.98 -10.99 -2.45
C LEU A 301 1.83 -10.54 -1.53
N LEU A 302 0.80 -11.37 -1.39
CA LEU A 302 -0.27 -11.19 -0.41
C LEU A 302 -0.22 -12.31 0.64
N PRO A 303 -0.36 -12.00 1.95
CA PRO A 303 -0.47 -13.00 2.99
C PRO A 303 -1.63 -13.96 2.72
N LYS A 304 -1.43 -15.25 2.96
CA LYS A 304 -2.45 -16.30 2.73
C LYS A 304 -3.78 -15.99 3.42
N ASN A 305 -3.71 -15.51 4.67
CA ASN A 305 -4.90 -15.20 5.46
C ASN A 305 -5.68 -14.00 4.91
N ILE A 306 -4.99 -13.01 4.35
CA ILE A 306 -5.63 -11.88 3.68
C ILE A 306 -6.31 -12.35 2.38
N ARG A 307 -5.64 -13.16 1.55
CA ARG A 307 -6.23 -13.72 0.33
C ARG A 307 -7.49 -14.53 0.63
N ARG A 308 -7.45 -15.37 1.67
CA ARG A 308 -8.61 -16.14 2.15
C ARG A 308 -9.77 -15.23 2.53
N LYS A 309 -9.53 -14.19 3.35
CA LYS A 309 -10.53 -13.21 3.77
C LYS A 309 -11.11 -12.42 2.59
N ALA A 310 -10.29 -12.16 1.56
CA ALA A 310 -10.71 -11.49 0.34
C ALA A 310 -11.33 -12.42 -0.72
N ARG A 311 -11.45 -13.72 -0.43
CA ARG A 311 -11.91 -14.75 -1.37
C ARG A 311 -11.14 -14.73 -2.71
N LEU A 312 -9.85 -14.42 -2.63
CA LEU A 312 -8.93 -14.52 -3.75
C LEU A 312 -8.38 -15.95 -3.82
N GLU A 313 -8.07 -16.42 -5.02
CA GLU A 313 -7.47 -17.73 -5.20
C GLU A 313 -6.02 -17.82 -4.69
N ASP A 314 -5.51 -19.04 -4.67
CA ASP A 314 -4.09 -19.30 -4.48
C ASP A 314 -3.27 -18.98 -5.75
N PRO A 315 -2.08 -18.37 -5.60
CA PRO A 315 -1.21 -18.12 -6.74
C PRO A 315 -0.83 -19.45 -7.38
N HIS A 316 -0.87 -19.50 -8.71
CA HIS A 316 -0.42 -20.67 -9.47
C HIS A 316 1.00 -21.05 -9.06
N PHE A 317 1.24 -22.34 -8.77
CA PHE A 317 2.48 -22.81 -8.16
C PHE A 317 3.76 -22.37 -8.91
N VAL A 318 3.76 -22.49 -10.23
CA VAL A 318 4.90 -22.08 -11.07
C VAL A 318 5.11 -20.56 -11.02
N LEU A 319 4.03 -19.77 -11.06
CA LEU A 319 4.13 -18.31 -10.99
C LEU A 319 4.61 -17.87 -9.62
N LYS A 320 4.16 -18.54 -8.54
CA LYS A 320 4.63 -18.30 -7.18
C LYS A 320 6.14 -18.51 -7.06
N ILE A 321 6.66 -19.61 -7.58
CA ILE A 321 8.11 -19.89 -7.59
C ILE A 321 8.85 -18.80 -8.37
N PHE A 322 8.38 -18.51 -9.59
CA PHE A 322 9.00 -17.51 -10.45
C PHE A 322 9.00 -16.11 -9.82
N THR A 323 7.86 -15.65 -9.29
CA THR A 323 7.74 -14.36 -8.61
C THR A 323 8.68 -14.30 -7.41
N LYS A 324 8.71 -15.33 -6.55
CA LYS A 324 9.64 -15.34 -5.40
C LYS A 324 11.09 -15.27 -5.85
N PHE A 325 11.47 -16.06 -6.85
CA PHE A 325 12.83 -16.03 -7.40
C PHE A 325 13.18 -14.67 -7.98
N ALA A 326 12.30 -14.09 -8.81
CA ALA A 326 12.51 -12.80 -9.46
C ALA A 326 12.65 -11.66 -8.44
N PHE A 327 11.75 -11.57 -7.46
CA PHE A 327 11.81 -10.53 -6.44
C PHE A 327 12.97 -10.72 -5.47
N ARG A 328 13.31 -11.97 -5.12
CA ARG A 328 14.56 -12.24 -4.38
C ARG A 328 15.74 -11.71 -5.16
N ALA A 329 15.88 -12.08 -6.44
CA ALA A 329 16.97 -11.59 -7.29
C ALA A 329 16.98 -10.05 -7.39
N ILE A 330 15.82 -9.39 -7.49
CA ILE A 330 15.74 -7.92 -7.46
C ILE A 330 16.30 -7.36 -6.16
N PHE A 331 15.91 -7.88 -5.00
CA PHE A 331 16.44 -7.41 -3.72
C PHE A 331 17.93 -7.69 -3.56
N GLU A 332 18.40 -8.89 -3.90
CA GLU A 332 19.84 -9.21 -3.83
C GLU A 332 20.67 -8.31 -4.77
N LEU A 333 20.16 -8.05 -5.98
CA LEU A 333 20.81 -7.13 -6.92
C LEU A 333 20.77 -5.70 -6.40
N GLN A 334 19.65 -5.23 -5.85
CA GLN A 334 19.57 -3.91 -5.23
C GLN A 334 20.54 -3.79 -4.05
N ASP A 335 20.68 -4.83 -3.22
CA ASP A 335 21.58 -4.84 -2.07
C ASP A 335 23.06 -4.95 -2.49
N TRP A 336 23.38 -5.50 -3.68
CA TRP A 336 24.75 -5.63 -4.19
C TRP A 336 25.20 -4.47 -5.09
N MET A 337 24.33 -3.97 -5.97
CA MET A 337 24.66 -2.93 -6.95
C MET A 337 24.84 -1.56 -6.30
N SER A 338 25.50 -0.63 -7.00
CA SER A 338 25.57 0.76 -6.55
C SER A 338 24.17 1.38 -6.44
N ASP A 339 23.98 2.21 -5.43
CA ASP A 339 22.75 2.94 -5.21
C ASP A 339 22.51 3.96 -6.35
N PRO A 340 21.25 4.27 -6.69
CA PRO A 340 20.94 5.24 -7.73
C PRO A 340 21.48 6.63 -7.36
N VAL A 341 22.03 7.34 -8.34
CA VAL A 341 22.52 8.72 -8.16
C VAL A 341 21.35 9.71 -8.07
N GLN A 342 20.32 9.46 -8.89
CA GLN A 342 19.10 10.28 -8.98
C GLN A 342 17.93 9.58 -8.28
N PRO A 343 17.05 10.33 -7.59
CA PRO A 343 15.88 9.77 -6.93
C PRO A 343 14.79 9.39 -7.95
N PRO A 344 14.53 8.09 -8.23
CA PRO A 344 13.60 7.69 -9.29
C PRO A 344 12.17 8.17 -9.02
N ILE A 345 11.74 8.13 -7.76
CA ILE A 345 10.37 8.50 -7.37
C ILE A 345 10.17 10.02 -7.43
N ALA A 346 11.22 10.84 -7.32
CA ALA A 346 11.09 12.30 -7.35
C ALA A 346 10.65 12.82 -8.73
N ASN A 347 11.06 12.13 -9.79
CA ASN A 347 10.59 12.45 -11.15
C ASN A 347 9.12 12.08 -11.29
N PHE A 348 8.75 10.87 -10.86
CA PHE A 348 7.34 10.44 -10.83
C PHE A 348 6.46 11.42 -10.06
N TYR A 349 6.92 11.92 -8.90
CA TYR A 349 6.20 12.92 -8.13
C TYR A 349 5.96 14.22 -8.88
N LYS A 350 6.95 14.72 -9.63
CA LYS A 350 6.78 15.90 -10.47
C LYS A 350 5.78 15.62 -11.59
N ASP A 351 5.90 14.48 -12.24
CA ASP A 351 5.01 14.10 -13.34
C ASP A 351 3.55 14.06 -12.88
N ILE A 352 3.23 13.42 -11.75
CA ILE A 352 1.85 13.34 -11.25
C ILE A 352 1.27 14.70 -10.84
N GLN A 353 2.11 15.68 -10.46
CA GLN A 353 1.66 17.03 -10.14
C GLN A 353 1.22 17.81 -11.39
N GLU A 354 1.78 17.46 -12.56
CA GLU A 354 1.47 18.10 -13.84
C GLU A 354 0.29 17.44 -14.57
N TRP A 355 -0.09 16.22 -14.18
CA TRP A 355 -1.14 15.47 -14.84
C TRP A 355 -2.56 15.98 -14.51
N ASP A 356 -3.43 16.00 -15.52
CA ASP A 356 -4.87 16.08 -15.32
C ASP A 356 -5.41 14.70 -14.89
N LEU A 357 -5.39 14.45 -13.58
CA LEU A 357 -5.81 13.17 -13.00
C LEU A 357 -7.28 12.83 -13.30
N SER A 358 -8.12 13.81 -13.67
CA SER A 358 -9.51 13.54 -14.06
C SER A 358 -9.65 12.80 -15.39
N LYS A 359 -8.60 12.81 -16.22
CA LYS A 359 -8.55 12.17 -17.55
C LYS A 359 -7.69 10.92 -17.59
N ILE A 360 -7.03 10.56 -16.48
CA ILE A 360 -5.99 9.53 -16.49
C ILE A 360 -6.54 8.15 -16.84
N ASP A 361 -7.71 7.75 -16.32
CA ASP A 361 -8.31 6.45 -16.66
C ASP A 361 -8.62 6.31 -18.15
N ALA A 362 -9.10 7.38 -18.79
CA ALA A 362 -9.35 7.39 -20.23
C ALA A 362 -8.05 7.32 -21.03
N ARG A 363 -7.00 8.02 -20.57
CA ARG A 363 -5.66 7.97 -21.16
C ARG A 363 -5.05 6.57 -21.08
N GLU A 364 -5.06 5.95 -19.90
CA GLU A 364 -4.50 4.60 -19.69
C GLU A 364 -5.27 3.54 -20.50
N THR A 365 -6.60 3.64 -20.53
CA THR A 365 -7.44 2.78 -21.37
C THR A 365 -7.05 2.92 -22.85
N GLY A 366 -6.92 4.15 -23.36
CA GLY A 366 -6.55 4.40 -24.75
C GLY A 366 -5.13 3.92 -25.09
N TYR A 367 -4.17 4.14 -24.19
CA TYR A 367 -2.79 3.66 -24.36
C TYR A 367 -2.73 2.14 -24.45
N ARG A 368 -3.45 1.44 -23.56
CA ARG A 368 -3.54 -0.01 -23.57
C ARG A 368 -4.16 -0.56 -24.85
N ASP A 369 -5.26 0.04 -25.32
CA ASP A 369 -5.93 -0.44 -26.53
C ASP A 369 -5.01 -0.32 -27.75
N GLN A 370 -4.19 0.74 -27.80
CA GLN A 370 -3.13 0.88 -28.80
C GLN A 370 -2.02 -0.17 -28.66
N GLN A 371 -1.55 -0.45 -27.44
CA GLN A 371 -0.55 -1.50 -27.21
C GLN A 371 -1.06 -2.88 -27.62
N ALA A 372 -2.30 -3.23 -27.24
CA ALA A 372 -2.92 -4.50 -27.57
C ALA A 372 -3.02 -4.67 -29.10
N HIS A 373 -3.41 -3.61 -29.81
CA HIS A 373 -3.43 -3.61 -31.27
C HIS A 373 -2.04 -3.85 -31.88
N ARG A 374 -0.98 -3.18 -31.36
CA ARG A 374 0.40 -3.40 -31.82
C ARG A 374 0.90 -4.82 -31.58
N LEU A 375 0.62 -5.39 -30.41
CA LEU A 375 0.98 -6.76 -30.06
C LEU A 375 0.25 -7.78 -30.94
N GLN A 376 -1.03 -7.56 -31.24
CA GLN A 376 -1.79 -8.42 -32.16
C GLN A 376 -1.22 -8.35 -33.58
N LEU A 377 -0.85 -7.17 -34.07
CA LEU A 377 -0.18 -7.02 -35.36
C LEU A 377 1.16 -7.73 -35.38
N PHE A 378 2.01 -7.51 -34.37
CA PHE A 378 3.30 -8.17 -34.25
C PHE A 378 3.17 -9.69 -34.18
N GLY A 379 2.25 -10.20 -33.35
CA GLY A 379 1.98 -11.63 -33.22
C GLY A 379 1.50 -12.25 -34.53
N ARG A 380 0.63 -11.56 -35.29
CA ARG A 380 0.24 -11.98 -36.65
C ARG A 380 1.44 -12.01 -37.59
N THR A 381 2.28 -10.98 -37.60
CA THR A 381 3.49 -10.93 -38.43
C THR A 381 4.44 -12.08 -38.11
N VAL A 382 4.72 -12.32 -36.83
CA VAL A 382 5.57 -13.46 -36.40
C VAL A 382 4.94 -14.78 -36.84
N ALA A 383 3.65 -14.98 -36.64
CA ALA A 383 2.96 -16.20 -37.08
C ALA A 383 3.01 -16.38 -38.62
N PHE A 384 2.82 -15.32 -39.40
CA PHE A 384 2.97 -15.35 -40.86
C PHE A 384 4.41 -15.67 -41.29
N CYS A 385 5.42 -15.11 -40.62
CA CYS A 385 6.83 -15.43 -40.88
C CYS A 385 7.15 -16.89 -40.56
N VAL A 386 6.68 -17.41 -39.42
CA VAL A 386 6.87 -18.81 -39.03
C VAL A 386 6.17 -19.74 -40.02
N LEU A 387 4.93 -19.45 -40.40
CA LEU A 387 4.19 -20.26 -41.39
C LEU A 387 4.87 -20.24 -42.76
N GLY A 388 5.31 -19.06 -43.23
CA GLY A 388 6.05 -18.91 -44.49
C GLY A 388 7.38 -19.68 -44.47
N PHE A 389 8.10 -19.64 -43.35
CA PHE A 389 9.33 -20.43 -43.16
C PHE A 389 9.06 -21.94 -43.18
N LEU A 390 8.00 -22.41 -42.52
CA LEU A 390 7.60 -23.82 -42.54
C LEU A 390 7.19 -24.29 -43.94
N VAL A 391 6.47 -23.46 -44.70
CA VAL A 391 6.13 -23.73 -46.11
C VAL A 391 7.38 -23.79 -46.98
N LEU A 392 8.31 -22.84 -46.82
CA LEU A 392 9.59 -22.84 -47.54
C LEU A 392 10.40 -24.12 -47.25
N LEU A 393 10.50 -24.52 -45.98
CA LEU A 393 11.16 -25.78 -45.58
C LEU A 393 10.49 -27.01 -46.17
N TYR A 394 9.16 -27.00 -46.32
CA TYR A 394 8.41 -28.09 -46.96
C TYR A 394 8.74 -28.20 -48.46
N TYR A 395 8.84 -27.07 -49.17
CA TYR A 395 9.17 -27.07 -50.60
C TYR A 395 10.64 -27.36 -50.89
N ILE A 396 11.58 -26.98 -50.01
CA ILE A 396 13.01 -27.31 -50.17
C ILE A 396 13.27 -28.82 -49.96
N ARG A 397 12.40 -29.52 -49.24
CA ARG A 397 12.51 -30.97 -49.00
C ARG A 397 11.88 -31.83 -50.09
N ARG A 398 11.18 -31.24 -51.05
CA ARG A 398 10.70 -31.92 -52.27
C ARG A 398 11.63 -31.62 -53.41
#